data_AF-A0A2P5BCS3-F1
#
_entry.id   AF-A0A2P5BCS3-F1
#
_cell.length_a   1.000
_cell.length_b   1.000
_cell.length_c   1.000
_cell.angle_alpha   90.00
_cell.angle_beta   90.00
_cell.angle_gamma   90.00
#
_symmetry.space_group_name_H-M   'P 1'
#
loop_
_entity.id
_entity.type
_entity.pdbx_description
1 polymer ?
#
loop_
_entity_poly.entity_id
_entity_poly.type
_entity_poly.pdbx_seq_one_letter_code
_entity_poly.pdbx_strand_id
1 'polypeptide(L)'
;MNLYGTNRANGQGVETPADIVEDINRNHVIDDIGDEEESLNQISSTNSTSSSRRKKKKPSDNISEGLGQLAESFDKMMEKSNEQVKKIVEVIVESARKKEHDQHNFLWEELTRLEIPVEVCIDTLDIIVAKLWPVSIFNSLSDEKKVEFVMSLLRKK
;
A
#
# COMPACT_ATOMS: atom_id res chain seq x y z
N MET A 1 20.70 -31.20 -10.74
CA MET A 1 21.65 -30.68 -11.74
C MET A 1 20.97 -30.74 -13.10
N ASN A 2 21.13 -29.67 -13.89
CA ASN A 2 20.55 -29.35 -15.20
C ASN A 2 19.10 -28.82 -15.21
N LEU A 3 18.95 -27.54 -14.86
CA LEU A 3 17.75 -26.72 -15.13
C LEU A 3 18.07 -25.51 -16.01
N TYR A 4 19.02 -25.65 -16.94
CA TYR A 4 19.31 -24.63 -17.94
C TYR A 4 19.15 -25.24 -19.33
N GLY A 5 17.89 -25.42 -19.69
CA GLY A 5 17.45 -25.69 -21.05
C GLY A 5 17.45 -24.40 -21.85
N THR A 6 18.38 -24.34 -22.80
CA THR A 6 18.40 -23.57 -24.03
C THR A 6 17.03 -23.09 -24.54
N ASN A 7 16.83 -21.77 -24.60
CA ASN A 7 16.23 -21.11 -25.77
C ASN A 7 16.56 -19.61 -25.76
N ARG A 8 17.73 -19.31 -26.31
CA ARG A 8 18.21 -17.97 -26.62
C ARG A 8 17.97 -17.76 -28.12
N ALA A 9 16.74 -17.40 -28.50
CA ALA A 9 16.37 -17.08 -29.88
C ALA A 9 15.06 -16.28 -29.93
N ASN A 10 15.14 -15.01 -29.58
CA ASN A 10 14.52 -13.86 -30.24
C ASN A 10 14.81 -12.63 -29.37
N GLY A 11 15.54 -11.67 -29.93
CA GLY A 11 16.02 -10.48 -29.22
C GLY A 11 14.90 -9.53 -28.83
N GLN A 12 14.12 -9.91 -27.82
CA GLN A 12 13.26 -9.00 -27.07
C GLN A 12 13.89 -8.84 -25.70
N GLY A 13 14.36 -7.62 -25.42
CA GLY A 13 14.95 -7.27 -24.13
C GLY A 13 13.99 -7.59 -23.00
N VAL A 14 14.53 -7.96 -21.85
CA VAL A 14 13.78 -8.04 -20.60
C VAL A 14 13.19 -6.66 -20.35
N GLU A 15 11.88 -6.55 -20.52
CA GLU A 15 11.12 -5.33 -20.32
C GLU A 15 11.34 -4.87 -18.89
N THR A 16 12.03 -3.74 -18.75
CA THR A 16 12.30 -3.16 -17.45
C THR A 16 11.06 -2.37 -17.00
N PRO A 17 10.84 -2.17 -15.69
CA PRO A 17 9.70 -1.37 -15.22
C PRO A 17 9.62 0.06 -15.81
N ALA A 18 10.71 0.56 -16.41
CA ALA A 18 10.73 1.82 -17.14
C ALA A 18 10.06 1.73 -18.52
N ASP A 19 10.13 0.58 -19.20
CA ASP A 19 9.54 0.38 -20.55
C ASP A 19 8.01 0.35 -20.50
N ILE A 20 7.43 -0.14 -19.39
CA ILE A 20 5.98 -0.22 -19.17
C ILE A 20 5.33 1.19 -19.07
N VAL A 21 6.12 2.22 -18.73
CA VAL A 21 5.60 3.60 -18.56
C VAL A 21 5.44 4.31 -19.91
N GLU A 22 6.23 3.96 -20.93
CA GLU A 22 6.09 4.57 -22.27
C GLU A 22 4.85 4.04 -23.02
N ASP A 23 4.43 2.80 -22.79
CA ASP A 23 3.28 2.18 -23.47
C ASP A 23 1.92 2.77 -23.04
N ILE A 24 1.83 3.31 -21.82
CA ILE A 24 0.58 3.92 -21.32
C ILE A 24 0.28 5.24 -22.04
N ASN A 25 1.31 5.95 -22.51
CA ASN A 25 1.14 7.29 -23.10
C ASN A 25 0.97 7.26 -24.63
N ARG A 26 1.02 6.08 -25.27
CA ARG A 26 0.99 5.95 -26.74
C ARG A 26 -0.34 5.45 -27.31
N ASN A 27 -1.27 5.00 -26.47
CA ASN A 27 -2.58 4.47 -26.91
C ASN A 27 -3.68 5.54 -27.03
N HIS A 28 -3.36 6.70 -27.60
CA HIS A 28 -4.38 7.62 -28.10
C HIS A 28 -4.15 7.93 -29.58
N VAL A 29 -4.28 6.90 -30.42
CA VAL A 29 -4.57 7.04 -31.85
C VAL A 29 -5.52 5.90 -32.23
N ILE A 30 -6.79 6.24 -32.45
CA ILE A 30 -7.69 5.44 -33.26
C ILE A 30 -8.14 6.38 -34.38
N ASP A 31 -7.32 6.46 -35.42
CA ASP A 31 -7.76 6.80 -36.78
C ASP A 31 -8.02 5.44 -37.46
N ASP A 32 -9.28 5.13 -37.79
CA ASP A 32 -9.92 5.39 -39.09
C ASP A 32 -9.85 4.15 -40.00
N ILE A 33 -11.01 3.72 -40.54
CA ILE A 33 -11.19 3.19 -41.91
C ILE A 33 -12.59 2.57 -42.11
N GLY A 34 -13.29 3.10 -43.13
CA GLY A 34 -14.42 2.50 -43.85
C GLY A 34 -15.68 3.39 -43.80
N ASP A 35 -15.79 4.47 -44.59
CA ASP A 35 -16.22 4.49 -46.02
C ASP A 35 -17.49 3.62 -46.18
N GLU A 36 -18.69 4.14 -46.47
CA GLU A 36 -19.11 4.95 -47.61
C GLU A 36 -20.45 5.65 -47.26
N GLU A 37 -20.50 6.98 -47.29
CA GLU A 37 -21.77 7.75 -47.22
C GLU A 37 -22.36 7.86 -48.63
N GLU A 38 -23.14 6.85 -49.04
CA GLU A 38 -23.97 6.94 -50.25
C GLU A 38 -25.46 7.13 -49.88
N SER A 39 -25.88 8.38 -50.06
CA SER A 39 -27.25 8.87 -50.16
C SER A 39 -28.23 7.88 -50.81
N LEU A 40 -29.33 7.52 -50.12
CA LEU A 40 -30.61 7.23 -50.79
C LEU A 40 -31.81 7.63 -49.91
N ASN A 41 -32.33 8.83 -50.18
CA ASN A 41 -33.73 9.17 -49.90
C ASN A 41 -34.63 8.37 -50.85
N GLN A 42 -35.51 7.49 -50.35
CA GLN A 42 -36.65 7.01 -51.16
C GLN A 42 -37.90 6.64 -50.33
N ILE A 43 -38.83 7.60 -50.30
CA ILE A 43 -40.29 7.55 -50.56
C ILE A 43 -41.12 6.35 -50.01
N SER A 44 -42.06 6.72 -49.13
CA SER A 44 -43.42 6.21 -48.86
C SER A 44 -43.80 4.75 -49.15
N SER A 45 -44.33 4.09 -48.12
CA SER A 45 -45.56 3.28 -48.27
C SER A 45 -46.34 3.19 -46.96
N THR A 46 -47.60 3.60 -47.04
CA THR A 46 -48.66 3.41 -46.05
C THR A 46 -48.88 1.91 -45.80
N ASN A 47 -49.04 1.50 -44.53
CA ASN A 47 -50.01 0.46 -44.16
C ASN A 47 -50.25 0.46 -42.64
N SER A 48 -51.49 0.79 -42.30
CA SER A 48 -52.09 0.70 -40.97
C SER A 48 -52.15 -0.75 -40.50
N THR A 49 -51.41 -1.12 -39.46
CA THR A 49 -51.73 -2.33 -38.68
C THR A 49 -51.46 -2.11 -37.19
N SER A 50 -52.56 -2.09 -36.44
CA SER A 50 -52.70 -2.43 -35.02
C SER A 50 -51.56 -2.00 -34.08
N SER A 51 -51.83 -0.96 -33.29
CA SER A 51 -51.10 -0.70 -32.05
C SER A 51 -51.33 -1.84 -31.04
N SER A 52 -50.60 -2.94 -31.19
CA SER A 52 -50.38 -3.86 -30.07
C SER A 52 -49.39 -3.18 -29.14
N ARG A 53 -49.91 -2.33 -28.25
CA ARG A 53 -49.18 -1.96 -27.03
C ARG A 53 -49.00 -3.25 -26.24
N ARG A 54 -47.97 -4.02 -26.58
CA ARG A 54 -47.39 -5.00 -25.66
C ARG A 54 -46.97 -4.20 -24.44
N LYS A 55 -47.82 -4.18 -23.41
CA LYS A 55 -47.42 -3.76 -22.06
C LYS A 55 -46.22 -4.63 -21.72
N LYS A 56 -45.00 -4.10 -21.88
CA LYS A 56 -43.80 -4.72 -21.33
C LYS A 56 -44.12 -4.94 -19.85
N LYS A 57 -44.15 -6.20 -19.42
CA LYS A 57 -44.22 -6.57 -18.01
C LYS A 57 -43.08 -5.79 -17.35
N LYS A 58 -43.42 -4.87 -16.45
CA LYS A 58 -42.44 -4.11 -15.68
C LYS A 58 -41.71 -5.15 -14.82
N PRO A 59 -40.39 -5.34 -14.95
CA PRO A 59 -39.65 -6.22 -14.05
C PRO A 59 -39.52 -5.46 -12.73
N SER A 60 -40.56 -5.50 -11.89
CA SER A 60 -40.59 -4.71 -10.66
C SER A 60 -39.95 -5.38 -9.46
N ASP A 61 -39.50 -6.63 -9.57
CA ASP A 61 -39.21 -7.43 -8.37
C ASP A 61 -37.70 -7.67 -8.18
N ASN A 62 -36.88 -7.37 -9.20
CA ASN A 62 -35.44 -7.72 -9.19
C ASN A 62 -34.53 -6.56 -8.73
N ILE A 63 -35.05 -5.32 -8.70
CA ILE A 63 -34.26 -4.13 -8.37
C ILE A 63 -33.95 -4.08 -6.87
N SER A 64 -34.93 -4.42 -6.02
CA SER A 64 -34.76 -4.47 -4.57
C SER A 64 -33.80 -5.59 -4.15
N GLU A 65 -33.88 -6.74 -4.81
CA GLU A 65 -32.96 -7.86 -4.57
C GLU A 65 -31.52 -7.51 -4.95
N GLY A 66 -31.31 -6.90 -6.12
CA GLY A 66 -29.99 -6.43 -6.54
C GLY A 66 -29.41 -5.35 -5.61
N LEU A 67 -30.25 -4.48 -5.06
CA LEU A 67 -29.81 -3.48 -4.08
C LEU A 67 -29.42 -4.11 -2.74
N GLY A 68 -30.13 -5.16 -2.31
CA GLY A 68 -29.77 -5.94 -1.12
C GLY A 68 -28.43 -6.66 -1.26
N GLN A 69 -28.19 -7.30 -2.41
CA GLN A 69 -26.91 -7.95 -2.72
C GLN A 69 -25.74 -6.96 -2.78
N LEU A 70 -25.99 -5.74 -3.29
CA LEU A 70 -24.99 -4.67 -3.31
C LEU A 70 -24.63 -4.21 -1.89
N ALA A 71 -25.64 -4.00 -1.03
CA ALA A 71 -25.42 -3.63 0.38
C ALA A 71 -24.63 -4.72 1.12
N GLU A 72 -25.00 -5.99 0.96
CA GLU A 72 -24.31 -7.11 1.61
C GLU A 72 -22.85 -7.25 1.11
N SER A 73 -22.61 -7.00 -0.17
CA SER A 73 -21.26 -6.99 -0.75
C SER A 73 -20.41 -5.83 -0.19
N PHE A 74 -21.03 -4.67 0.02
CA PHE A 74 -20.38 -3.53 0.64
C PHE A 74 -20.02 -3.80 2.11
N ASP A 75 -20.93 -4.38 2.88
CA ASP A 75 -20.68 -4.76 4.28
C ASP A 75 -19.51 -5.75 4.39
N LYS A 76 -19.47 -6.78 3.54
CA LYS A 76 -18.36 -7.73 3.47
C LYS A 76 -17.04 -7.06 3.10
N MET A 77 -17.08 -6.07 2.20
CA MET A 77 -15.89 -5.30 1.82
C MET A 77 -15.37 -4.46 2.99
N MET A 78 -16.26 -3.80 3.73
CA MET A 78 -15.92 -3.01 4.90
C MET A 78 -15.37 -3.88 6.04
N GLU A 79 -15.95 -5.04 6.29
CA GLU A 79 -15.44 -5.98 7.29
C GLU A 79 -14.02 -6.46 6.93
N LYS A 80 -13.80 -6.85 5.67
CA LYS A 80 -12.47 -7.24 5.18
C LYS A 80 -11.46 -6.10 5.23
N SER A 81 -11.89 -4.86 4.93
CA SER A 81 -11.07 -3.66 5.03
C SER A 81 -10.64 -3.40 6.48
N ASN A 82 -11.58 -3.47 7.43
CA ASN A 82 -11.30 -3.31 8.85
C ASN A 82 -10.31 -4.37 9.37
N GLU A 83 -10.46 -5.62 8.95
CA GLU A 83 -9.52 -6.69 9.29
C GLU A 83 -8.12 -6.43 8.74
N GLN A 84 -8.00 -5.91 7.51
CA GLN A 84 -6.70 -5.51 6.96
C GLN A 84 -6.08 -4.35 7.73
N VAL A 85 -6.86 -3.33 8.07
CA VAL A 85 -6.39 -2.19 8.88
C VAL A 85 -5.90 -2.69 10.24
N LYS A 86 -6.63 -3.60 10.89
CA LYS A 86 -6.22 -4.20 12.17
C LYS A 86 -4.87 -4.91 12.06
N LYS A 87 -4.66 -5.72 11.01
CA LYS A 87 -3.36 -6.38 10.76
C LYS A 87 -2.23 -5.38 10.54
N ILE A 88 -2.48 -4.29 9.81
CA ILE A 88 -1.47 -3.24 9.61
C ILE A 88 -1.11 -2.60 10.95
N VAL A 89 -2.11 -2.28 11.78
CA VAL A 89 -1.88 -1.72 13.12
C VAL A 89 -1.08 -2.69 13.98
N GLU A 90 -1.43 -3.99 13.98
CA GLU A 90 -0.68 -5.01 14.72
C GLU A 90 0.78 -5.09 14.27
N VAL A 91 1.06 -5.08 12.95
CA VAL A 91 2.43 -5.08 12.42
C VAL A 91 3.19 -3.81 12.82
N ILE A 92 2.56 -2.64 12.78
CA ILE A 92 3.20 -1.37 13.18
C ILE A 92 3.54 -1.40 14.68
N VAL A 93 2.59 -1.82 15.53
CA VAL A 93 2.80 -1.90 16.97
C VAL A 93 3.89 -2.91 17.32
N GLU A 94 3.88 -4.09 16.70
CA GLU A 94 4.87 -5.12 16.98
C GLU A 94 6.27 -4.72 16.48
N SER A 95 6.36 -4.09 15.31
CA SER A 95 7.63 -3.56 14.80
C SER A 95 8.17 -2.41 15.66
N ALA A 96 7.31 -1.55 16.21
CA ALA A 96 7.71 -0.51 17.15
C ALA A 96 8.27 -1.10 18.45
N ARG A 97 7.57 -2.07 19.07
CA ARG A 97 8.05 -2.77 20.28
C ARG A 97 9.38 -3.47 20.06
N LYS A 98 9.53 -4.17 18.93
CA LYS A 98 10.78 -4.84 18.58
C LYS A 98 11.93 -3.84 18.45
N LYS A 99 11.68 -2.71 17.77
CA LYS A 99 12.67 -1.64 17.62
C LYS A 99 13.05 -1.02 18.97
N GLU A 100 12.11 -0.82 19.88
CA GLU A 100 12.39 -0.36 21.25
C GLU A 100 13.27 -1.35 22.01
N HIS A 101 12.98 -2.65 21.92
CA HIS A 101 13.80 -3.69 22.54
C HIS A 101 15.22 -3.74 21.97
N ASP A 102 15.35 -3.68 20.64
CA ASP A 102 16.64 -3.65 19.95
C ASP A 102 17.45 -2.40 20.36
N GLN A 103 16.80 -1.24 20.49
CA GLN A 103 17.43 -0.01 20.94
C GLN A 103 17.91 -0.09 22.40
N HIS A 104 17.11 -0.69 23.29
CA HIS A 104 17.47 -0.87 24.68
C HIS A 104 18.69 -1.80 24.84
N ASN A 105 18.70 -2.92 24.12
CA ASN A 105 19.83 -3.86 24.15
C ASN A 105 21.10 -3.22 23.59
N PHE A 106 21.00 -2.53 22.44
CA PHE A 106 22.11 -1.79 21.86
C PHE A 106 22.69 -0.76 22.85
N LEU A 107 21.81 0.03 23.47
CA LEU A 107 22.23 1.07 24.40
C LEU A 107 22.88 0.49 25.65
N TRP A 108 22.35 -0.61 26.18
CA TRP A 108 22.96 -1.33 27.30
C TRP A 108 24.37 -1.81 26.98
N GLU A 109 24.57 -2.42 25.80
CA GLU A 109 25.89 -2.87 25.34
C GLU A 109 26.86 -1.69 25.22
N GLU A 110 26.42 -0.58 24.62
CA GLU A 110 27.25 0.62 24.47
C GLU A 110 27.62 1.28 25.81
N LEU A 111 26.66 1.40 26.73
CA LEU A 111 26.92 1.96 28.06
C LEU A 111 27.90 1.08 28.85
N THR A 112 27.74 -0.23 28.75
CA THR A 112 28.67 -1.20 29.36
C THR A 112 30.07 -1.10 28.74
N ARG A 113 30.16 -0.96 27.42
CA ARG A 113 31.43 -0.77 26.69
C ARG A 113 32.16 0.52 27.10
N LEU A 114 31.41 1.56 27.45
CA LEU A 114 31.96 2.82 27.98
C LEU A 114 32.35 2.75 29.46
N GLU A 115 32.25 1.57 30.10
CA GLU A 115 32.54 1.35 31.52
C GLU A 115 31.71 2.26 32.45
N ILE A 116 30.50 2.64 32.01
CA ILE A 116 29.56 3.40 32.83
C ILE A 116 29.08 2.50 33.98
N PRO A 117 29.03 3.00 35.24
CA PRO A 117 28.52 2.22 36.37
C PRO A 117 27.09 1.71 36.13
N VAL A 118 26.79 0.50 36.58
CA VAL A 118 25.49 -0.18 36.30
C VAL A 118 24.29 0.65 36.78
N GLU A 119 24.42 1.33 37.92
CA GLU A 119 23.37 2.19 38.47
C GLU A 119 23.07 3.37 37.53
N VAL A 120 24.12 3.95 36.97
CA VAL A 120 24.04 5.05 36.00
C VAL A 120 23.45 4.54 34.67
N CYS A 121 23.76 3.31 34.25
CA CYS A 121 23.16 2.68 33.08
C CYS A 121 21.65 2.51 33.24
N ILE A 122 21.19 1.99 34.38
CA ILE A 122 19.76 1.79 34.67
C ILE A 122 19.01 3.12 34.65
N ASP A 123 19.50 4.13 35.37
CA ASP A 123 18.85 5.45 35.39
C ASP A 123 18.80 6.10 33.99
N THR A 124 19.84 5.88 33.18
CA THR A 124 19.90 6.40 31.81
C THR A 124 18.88 5.70 30.91
N LEU A 125 18.79 4.36 31.00
CA LEU A 125 17.82 3.58 30.26
C LEU A 125 16.39 3.99 30.62
N ASP A 126 16.08 4.21 31.89
CA ASP A 126 14.77 4.69 32.33
C ASP A 126 14.39 6.04 31.68
N ILE A 127 15.33 6.98 31.61
CA ILE A 127 15.09 8.29 30.97
C ILE A 127 14.87 8.14 29.47
N ILE A 128 15.60 7.21 28.83
CA ILE A 128 15.54 6.98 27.39
C ILE A 128 14.29 6.19 26.99
N VAL A 129 13.81 5.26 27.82
CA VAL A 129 12.48 4.64 27.63
C VAL A 129 11.38 5.70 27.67
N ALA A 130 11.50 6.70 28.54
CA ALA A 130 10.52 7.78 28.64
C ALA A 130 10.58 8.79 27.48
N LYS A 131 11.68 8.86 26.71
CA LYS A 131 11.88 9.84 25.63
C LYS A 131 12.61 9.16 24.47
N LEU A 132 12.00 9.04 23.28
CA LEU A 132 12.55 8.30 22.12
C LEU A 132 13.71 8.99 21.37
N TRP A 133 13.81 10.33 21.41
CA TRP A 133 14.85 11.10 20.68
C TRP A 133 16.32 10.95 21.14
N PRO A 134 16.65 10.65 22.42
CA PRO A 134 18.01 10.50 22.93
C PRO A 134 18.84 9.41 22.26
N VAL A 135 18.23 8.29 21.84
CA VAL A 135 18.97 7.15 21.24
C VAL A 135 19.68 7.56 19.96
N SER A 136 18.97 8.25 19.06
CA SER A 136 19.56 8.68 17.78
C SER A 136 20.72 9.66 17.98
N ILE A 137 20.61 10.55 18.96
CA ILE A 137 21.68 11.50 19.28
C ILE A 137 22.86 10.76 19.89
N PHE A 138 22.62 9.92 20.90
CA PHE A 138 23.65 9.10 21.53
C PHE A 138 24.48 8.31 20.51
N ASN A 139 23.83 7.68 19.52
CA ASN A 139 24.50 6.88 18.49
C ASN A 139 25.42 7.70 17.58
N SER A 140 25.15 8.98 17.40
CA SER A 140 25.94 9.88 16.55
C SER A 140 27.15 10.52 17.24
N LEU A 141 27.28 10.36 18.56
CA LEU A 141 28.34 10.96 19.35
C LEU A 141 29.59 10.07 19.36
N SER A 142 30.77 10.69 19.54
CA SER A 142 31.99 9.95 19.88
C SER A 142 31.90 9.44 21.33
N ASP A 143 32.75 8.48 21.68
CA ASP A 143 32.72 7.85 23.01
C ASP A 143 32.87 8.84 24.15
N GLU A 144 33.76 9.84 24.02
CA GLU A 144 33.92 10.88 25.04
C GLU A 144 32.64 11.70 25.22
N LYS A 145 31.98 12.03 24.11
CA LYS A 145 30.74 12.80 24.10
C LYS A 145 29.54 11.98 24.58
N LYS A 146 29.55 10.66 24.38
CA LYS A 146 28.52 9.76 24.91
C LYS A 146 28.51 9.75 26.43
N VAL A 147 29.68 9.67 27.05
CA VAL A 147 29.80 9.75 28.52
C VAL A 147 29.27 11.09 29.04
N GLU A 148 29.68 12.21 28.43
CA GLU A 148 29.19 13.54 28.82
C GLU A 148 27.68 13.68 28.62
N PHE A 149 27.15 13.15 27.52
CA PHE A 149 25.73 13.14 27.22
C PHE A 149 24.93 12.39 28.29
N VAL A 150 25.37 11.19 28.69
CA VAL A 150 24.75 10.39 29.77
C VAL A 150 24.73 11.18 31.08
N MET A 151 25.87 11.76 31.46
CA MET A 151 25.96 12.58 32.67
C MET A 151 25.09 13.85 32.59
N SER A 152 24.92 14.44 31.41
CA SER A 152 24.01 15.57 31.17
C SER A 152 22.55 15.17 31.26
N LEU A 153 22.21 13.96 30.79
CA LEU A 153 20.86 13.41 30.85
C LEU A 153 20.40 13.26 32.30
N LEU A 154 21.26 12.72 33.15
CA LEU A 154 20.99 12.46 34.57
C LEU A 154 20.92 13.74 35.41
N ARG A 155 21.70 14.77 35.06
CA ARG A 155 21.63 16.09 35.72
C ARG A 155 20.31 16.83 35.47
N LYS A 156 19.53 16.42 34.46
CA LYS A 156 18.25 17.02 34.09
C LYS A 156 17.03 16.21 34.60
N LYS A 157 17.28 15.12 35.32
CA LYS A 157 16.25 14.35 36.05
C LYS A 157 15.78 15.17 37.26
#